data_AF-A0A9D4RDJ7-F1
#
_entry.id   AF-A0A9D4RDJ7-F1
#
_cell.length_a   1.000
_cell.length_b   1.000
_cell.length_c   1.000
_cell.angle_alpha   90.00
_cell.angle_beta   90.00
_cell.angle_gamma   90.00
#
_symmetry.space_group_name_H-M   'P 1'
#
loop_
_entity.id
_entity.type
_entity.pdbx_description
1 polymer ?
#
loop_
_entity_poly.entity_id
_entity_poly.type
_entity_poly.pdbx_seq_one_letter_code
_entity_poly.pdbx_strand_id
1 'polypeptide(L)'
;MRNHLAEDVLNAEMLNLLLQYQPYLGEKGNVLTGVIELLQQTSLMIRIFRDMKPIITTDESRLTDLMIVFKWFKDRETYAMNCEIVPKNIRAKKIMSIQCHEDIQSCAIGFVELCQMLISAESKVRITLTQLKTCSTNRGLRTMVLIPIPMSYSTGDL
;
A
#
# COMPACT_ATOMS: atom_id res chain seq x y z
N MET A 1 -2.32 15.52 -16.73
CA MET A 1 -1.47 14.31 -16.67
C MET A 1 -2.34 13.08 -16.89
N ARG A 2 -1.82 12.06 -17.59
CA ARG A 2 -2.53 10.84 -18.05
C ARG A 2 -2.78 9.78 -16.95
N ASN A 3 -2.62 10.11 -15.67
CA ASN A 3 -2.70 9.14 -14.57
C ASN A 3 -4.09 8.51 -14.42
N HIS A 4 -5.16 9.26 -14.74
CA HIS A 4 -6.52 8.71 -14.71
C HIS A 4 -6.70 7.54 -15.70
N LEU A 5 -6.12 7.63 -16.91
CA LEU A 5 -6.21 6.56 -17.90
C LEU A 5 -5.50 5.29 -17.44
N ALA A 6 -4.33 5.42 -16.80
CA ALA A 6 -3.62 4.27 -16.26
C ALA A 6 -4.43 3.60 -15.15
N GLU A 7 -5.07 4.41 -14.31
CA GLU A 7 -5.92 3.92 -13.24
C GLU A 7 -7.20 3.25 -13.78
N ASP A 8 -7.86 3.83 -14.77
CA ASP A 8 -9.04 3.26 -15.42
C ASP A 8 -8.73 1.92 -16.11
N VAL A 9 -7.50 1.73 -16.59
CA VAL A 9 -7.05 0.47 -17.20
C VAL A 9 -6.63 -0.56 -16.14
N LEU A 10 -6.15 -0.14 -14.97
CA LEU A 10 -5.60 -1.04 -13.94
C LEU A 10 -6.57 -1.33 -12.79
N ASN A 11 -7.79 -0.80 -12.86
CA ASN A 11 -8.81 -0.90 -11.81
C ASN A 11 -9.60 -2.23 -11.84
N ALA A 12 -10.53 -2.34 -10.89
CA ALA A 12 -11.43 -3.49 -10.76
C ALA A 12 -12.43 -3.64 -11.91
N GLU A 13 -12.80 -2.54 -12.59
CA GLU A 13 -13.73 -2.59 -13.72
C GLU A 13 -13.08 -3.29 -14.93
N MET A 14 -11.84 -2.94 -15.26
CA MET A 14 -11.08 -3.62 -16.31
C MET A 14 -10.84 -5.08 -15.97
N LEU A 15 -10.54 -5.39 -14.70
CA LEU A 15 -10.42 -6.77 -14.23
C LEU A 15 -11.71 -7.56 -14.49
N ASN A 16 -12.86 -7.00 -14.11
CA ASN A 16 -14.16 -7.64 -14.32
C ASN A 16 -14.45 -7.86 -15.81
N LEU A 17 -14.09 -6.89 -16.65
CA LEU A 17 -14.25 -6.99 -18.11
C LEU A 17 -13.41 -8.14 -18.68
N LEU A 18 -12.12 -8.26 -18.29
CA LEU A 18 -11.27 -9.34 -18.78
C LEU A 18 -11.68 -10.72 -18.23
N LEU A 19 -12.12 -10.80 -16.97
CA LEU A 19 -12.66 -12.03 -16.39
C LEU A 19 -13.91 -12.51 -17.15
N GLN A 20 -14.78 -11.59 -17.56
CA GLN A 20 -15.96 -11.94 -18.35
C GLN A 20 -15.60 -12.26 -19.80
N TYR A 21 -14.60 -11.58 -20.37
CA TYR A 21 -14.21 -11.75 -21.77
C TYR A 21 -13.39 -13.04 -22.01
N GLN A 22 -12.57 -13.45 -21.05
CA GLN A 22 -11.69 -14.62 -21.18
C GLN A 22 -12.42 -15.91 -21.61
N PRO A 23 -13.57 -16.29 -21.02
CA PRO A 23 -14.33 -17.47 -21.45
C PRO A 23 -14.84 -17.39 -22.90
N TYR A 24 -15.19 -16.21 -23.40
CA TYR A 24 -15.68 -16.03 -24.78
C TYR A 24 -14.61 -16.34 -25.84
N LEU A 25 -13.33 -16.29 -25.47
CA LEU A 25 -12.22 -16.60 -26.36
C LEU A 25 -11.93 -18.12 -26.47
N GLY A 26 -12.63 -18.96 -25.71
CA GLY A 26 -12.35 -20.41 -25.65
C GLY A 26 -10.89 -20.68 -25.27
N GLU A 27 -10.22 -21.59 -25.96
CA GLU A 27 -8.81 -21.95 -25.71
C GLU A 27 -7.85 -20.76 -25.84
N LYS A 28 -8.19 -19.76 -26.66
CA LYS A 28 -7.37 -18.54 -26.82
C LYS A 28 -7.42 -17.63 -25.59
N GLY A 29 -8.40 -17.81 -24.69
CA GLY A 29 -8.53 -17.05 -23.45
C GLY A 29 -7.35 -17.22 -22.49
N ASN A 30 -6.60 -18.31 -22.61
CA ASN A 30 -5.41 -18.57 -21.79
C ASN A 30 -4.32 -17.49 -21.95
N VAL A 31 -4.31 -16.76 -23.07
CA VAL A 31 -3.37 -15.63 -23.27
C VAL A 31 -3.61 -14.48 -22.30
N LEU A 32 -4.85 -14.35 -21.78
CA LEU A 32 -5.23 -13.28 -20.87
C LEU A 32 -4.89 -13.57 -19.40
N THR A 33 -4.54 -14.81 -19.05
CA THR A 33 -4.31 -15.21 -17.65
C THR A 33 -3.29 -14.32 -16.96
N GLY A 34 -2.14 -14.06 -17.59
CA GLY A 34 -1.12 -13.20 -16.99
C GLY A 34 -1.57 -11.75 -16.80
N VAL A 35 -2.42 -11.24 -17.70
CA VAL A 35 -2.98 -9.89 -17.58
C VAL A 35 -4.02 -9.81 -16.47
N ILE A 36 -4.87 -10.84 -16.35
CA ILE A 36 -5.87 -10.95 -15.28
C ILE A 36 -5.17 -11.02 -13.91
N GLU A 37 -4.11 -11.83 -13.79
CA GLU A 37 -3.32 -11.93 -12.56
C GLU A 37 -2.68 -10.58 -12.18
N LEU A 38 -2.17 -9.84 -13.17
CA LEU A 38 -1.65 -8.48 -12.95
C LEU A 38 -2.75 -7.54 -12.47
N LEU A 39 -3.90 -7.53 -13.15
CA LEU A 39 -5.04 -6.68 -12.80
C LEU A 39 -5.60 -6.98 -11.41
N GLN A 40 -5.58 -8.25 -10.97
CA GLN A 40 -5.95 -8.61 -9.60
C GLN A 40 -5.09 -7.89 -8.57
N GLN A 41 -3.77 -7.81 -8.80
CA GLN A 41 -2.87 -7.12 -7.87
C GLN A 41 -2.98 -5.61 -7.95
N THR A 42 -3.03 -5.03 -9.16
CA THR A 42 -3.08 -3.57 -9.33
C THR A 42 -4.41 -3.00 -8.87
N SER A 43 -5.53 -3.68 -9.12
CA SER A 43 -6.85 -3.24 -8.66
C SER A 43 -6.96 -3.26 -7.13
N LEU A 44 -6.34 -4.25 -6.48
CA LEU A 44 -6.23 -4.33 -5.02
C LEU A 44 -5.40 -3.17 -4.46
N MET A 45 -4.26 -2.88 -5.06
CA MET A 45 -3.41 -1.75 -4.69
C MET A 45 -4.15 -0.41 -4.83
N ILE A 46 -4.82 -0.17 -5.96
CA ILE A 46 -5.64 1.04 -6.19
C ILE A 46 -6.74 1.15 -5.13
N ARG A 47 -7.45 0.05 -4.83
CA ARG A 47 -8.49 0.03 -3.80
C ARG A 47 -7.95 0.46 -2.44
N ILE A 48 -6.76 0.00 -2.05
CA ILE A 48 -6.15 0.34 -0.77
C ILE A 48 -5.79 1.83 -0.72
N PHE A 49 -5.13 2.36 -1.75
CA PHE A 49 -4.69 3.76 -1.78
C PHE A 49 -5.81 4.77 -2.03
N ARG A 50 -6.93 4.37 -2.67
CA ARG A 50 -8.13 5.21 -2.80
C ARG A 50 -9.03 5.18 -1.57
N ASP A 51 -8.83 4.25 -0.64
CA ASP A 51 -9.65 4.19 0.55
C ASP A 51 -9.28 5.32 1.52
N MET A 52 -10.16 6.31 1.60
CA MET A 52 -10.02 7.49 2.47
C MET A 52 -10.13 7.16 3.96
N LYS A 53 -10.53 5.94 4.33
CA LYS A 53 -10.61 5.54 5.74
C LYS A 53 -9.21 5.48 6.34
N PRO A 54 -8.97 6.09 7.51
CA PRO A 54 -7.67 6.00 8.17
C PRO A 54 -7.39 4.57 8.60
N ILE A 55 -6.11 4.17 8.53
CA ILE A 55 -5.64 2.90 9.09
C ILE A 55 -5.32 3.14 10.57
N ILE A 56 -6.07 2.50 11.46
CA ILE A 56 -6.02 2.77 12.91
C ILE A 56 -5.45 1.62 13.74
N THR A 57 -5.29 0.45 13.14
CA THR A 57 -4.78 -0.75 13.81
C THR A 57 -3.77 -1.47 12.93
N THR A 58 -2.80 -2.14 13.55
CA THR A 58 -1.77 -2.91 12.84
C THR A 58 -2.30 -4.16 12.16
N ASP A 59 -3.42 -4.70 12.65
CA ASP A 59 -4.03 -5.95 12.15
C ASP A 59 -5.05 -5.69 11.04
N GLU A 60 -4.92 -4.55 10.37
CA GLU A 60 -5.86 -4.16 9.33
C GLU A 60 -5.59 -4.91 8.03
N SER A 61 -6.64 -5.51 7.46
CA SER A 61 -6.54 -6.34 6.25
C SER A 61 -5.91 -5.61 5.07
N ARG A 62 -6.08 -4.28 4.96
CA ARG A 62 -5.45 -3.46 3.91
C ARG A 62 -3.92 -3.55 3.95
N LEU A 63 -3.31 -3.62 5.13
CA LEU A 63 -1.85 -3.77 5.27
C LEU A 63 -1.40 -5.17 4.84
N THR A 64 -2.15 -6.21 5.23
CA THR A 64 -1.87 -7.59 4.81
C THR A 64 -2.03 -7.76 3.30
N ASP A 65 -3.11 -7.24 2.73
CA ASP A 65 -3.39 -7.26 1.29
C ASP A 65 -2.26 -6.58 0.50
N LEU A 66 -1.74 -5.46 0.99
CA LEU A 66 -0.62 -4.75 0.35
C LEU A 66 0.66 -5.58 0.35
N MET A 67 0.93 -6.33 1.42
CA MET A 67 2.07 -7.25 1.48
C MET A 67 1.89 -8.46 0.55
N ILE A 68 0.66 -8.94 0.35
CA ILE A 68 0.35 -9.99 -0.64
C ILE A 68 0.65 -9.48 -2.06
N VAL A 69 0.21 -8.25 -2.38
CA VAL A 69 0.50 -7.59 -3.67
C VAL A 69 2.00 -7.49 -3.90
N PHE A 70 2.74 -6.96 -2.93
CA PHE A 70 4.20 -6.83 -3.04
C PHE A 70 4.88 -8.18 -3.24
N LYS A 71 4.48 -9.19 -2.47
CA LYS A 71 4.99 -10.55 -2.60
C LYS A 71 4.76 -11.09 -4.01
N TRP A 72 3.57 -10.88 -4.60
CA TRP A 72 3.27 -11.33 -5.96
C TRP A 72 4.24 -10.73 -6.98
N PHE A 73 4.51 -9.43 -6.91
CA PHE A 73 5.47 -8.77 -7.82
C PHE A 73 6.88 -9.37 -7.66
N LYS A 74 7.36 -9.51 -6.42
CA LYS A 74 8.67 -10.11 -6.14
C LYS A 74 8.78 -11.56 -6.64
N ASP A 75 7.76 -12.38 -6.39
CA ASP A 75 7.75 -13.79 -6.79
C ASP A 75 7.73 -13.90 -8.34
N ARG A 76 7.03 -13.00 -9.03
CA ARG A 76 7.00 -12.95 -10.50
C ARG A 76 8.35 -12.57 -11.11
N GLU A 77 9.03 -11.59 -10.54
CA GLU A 77 10.37 -11.22 -11.00
C GLU A 77 11.37 -12.34 -10.76
N THR A 78 11.33 -12.95 -9.58
CA THR A 78 12.19 -14.09 -9.22
C THR A 78 11.98 -15.25 -10.20
N TYR A 79 10.72 -15.58 -10.50
CA TYR A 79 10.37 -16.58 -11.50
C TYR A 79 10.91 -16.22 -12.89
N ALA A 80 10.74 -14.97 -13.33
CA ALA A 80 11.20 -14.51 -14.63
C ALA A 80 12.74 -14.54 -14.76
N MET A 81 13.47 -14.23 -13.69
CA MET A 81 14.94 -14.28 -13.65
C MET A 81 15.47 -15.71 -13.69
N ASN A 82 14.80 -16.64 -13.01
CA ASN A 82 15.19 -18.04 -12.87
C ASN A 82 14.68 -18.94 -14.01
N CYS A 83 13.93 -18.39 -14.97
CA CYS A 83 13.42 -19.16 -16.11
C CYS A 83 14.55 -19.50 -17.10
N GLU A 84 15.18 -20.66 -16.96
CA GLU A 84 16.30 -21.11 -17.81
C GLU A 84 15.92 -21.28 -19.28
N ILE A 85 14.63 -21.51 -19.57
CA ILE A 85 14.07 -21.75 -20.91
C ILE A 85 14.17 -20.50 -21.80
N VAL A 86 14.11 -19.29 -21.21
CA VAL A 86 14.07 -18.03 -21.95
C VAL A 86 15.46 -17.40 -21.98
N PRO A 87 16.03 -17.00 -23.13
CA PRO A 87 17.33 -16.33 -23.21
C PRO A 87 17.43 -15.07 -22.32
N LYS A 88 18.60 -14.85 -21.70
CA LYS A 88 18.82 -13.77 -20.70
C LYS A 88 18.42 -12.37 -21.19
N ASN A 89 18.71 -12.05 -22.45
CA ASN A 89 18.35 -10.78 -23.09
C ASN A 89 16.83 -10.59 -23.27
N ILE A 90 16.07 -11.69 -23.38
CA ILE A 90 14.60 -11.67 -23.44
C ILE A 90 14.01 -11.64 -22.02
N ARG A 91 14.63 -12.32 -21.05
CA ARG A 91 14.21 -12.27 -19.63
C ARG A 91 14.23 -10.85 -19.09
N ALA A 92 15.30 -10.11 -19.35
CA ALA A 92 15.43 -8.72 -18.92
C ALA A 92 14.33 -7.80 -19.46
N LYS A 93 13.71 -8.12 -20.60
CA LYS A 93 12.58 -7.37 -21.18
C LYS A 93 11.22 -7.77 -20.63
N LYS A 94 11.14 -8.89 -19.91
CA LYS A 94 9.89 -9.41 -19.31
C LYS A 94 9.73 -9.00 -17.85
N ILE A 95 10.74 -8.33 -17.28
CA ILE A 95 10.77 -7.84 -15.91
C ILE A 95 10.50 -6.34 -15.96
N MET A 96 9.84 -5.80 -14.93
CA MET A 96 9.65 -4.35 -14.81
C MET A 96 10.98 -3.63 -14.66
N SER A 97 10.99 -2.32 -14.91
CA SER A 97 12.19 -1.52 -14.66
C SER A 97 12.54 -1.51 -13.17
N ILE A 98 13.83 -1.35 -12.88
CA ILE A 98 14.33 -1.22 -11.51
C ILE A 98 13.61 -0.07 -10.78
N GLN A 99 13.38 1.05 -11.48
CA GLN A 99 12.64 2.19 -10.93
C GLN A 99 11.21 1.80 -10.52
N CYS A 100 10.49 1.09 -11.38
CA CYS A 100 9.12 0.64 -11.07
C CYS A 100 9.10 -0.32 -9.88
N HIS A 101 10.10 -1.20 -9.79
CA HIS A 101 10.24 -2.11 -8.65
C HIS A 101 10.46 -1.34 -7.34
N GLU A 102 11.40 -0.39 -7.34
CA GLU A 102 11.71 0.45 -6.17
C GLU A 102 10.50 1.31 -5.76
N ASP A 103 9.74 1.81 -6.73
CA ASP A 103 8.50 2.55 -6.50
C ASP A 103 7.43 1.66 -5.84
N ILE A 104 7.19 0.45 -6.38
CA ILE A 104 6.25 -0.52 -5.80
C ILE A 104 6.68 -0.92 -4.40
N GLN A 105 7.97 -1.19 -4.19
CA GLN A 105 8.52 -1.53 -2.89
C GLN A 105 8.32 -0.41 -1.87
N SER A 106 8.66 0.82 -2.26
CA SER A 106 8.49 2.00 -1.40
C SER A 106 7.01 2.25 -1.08
N CYS A 107 6.12 2.09 -2.06
CA CYS A 107 4.69 2.20 -1.86
C CYS A 107 4.15 1.11 -0.94
N ALA A 108 4.58 -0.14 -1.08
CA ALA A 108 4.03 -1.24 -0.29
C ALA A 108 4.65 -1.31 1.11
N ILE A 109 5.96 -1.53 1.18
CA ILE A 109 6.69 -1.70 2.46
C ILE A 109 6.71 -0.37 3.20
N GLY A 110 7.09 0.71 2.53
CA GLY A 110 7.22 2.02 3.17
C GLY A 110 5.89 2.54 3.75
N PHE A 111 4.77 2.28 3.06
CA PHE A 111 3.45 2.63 3.60
C PHE A 111 3.09 1.80 4.83
N VAL A 112 3.33 0.48 4.80
CA VAL A 112 3.07 -0.40 5.96
C VAL A 112 3.90 0.04 7.16
N GLU A 113 5.19 0.28 6.98
CA GLU A 113 6.09 0.76 8.04
C GLU A 113 5.61 2.11 8.58
N LEU A 114 5.22 3.04 7.70
CA LEU A 114 4.68 4.34 8.11
C LEU A 114 3.42 4.20 8.96
N CYS A 115 2.45 3.39 8.54
CA CYS A 115 1.24 3.14 9.31
C CYS A 115 1.56 2.54 10.68
N GLN A 116 2.44 1.54 10.74
CA GLN A 116 2.84 0.91 12.00
C GLN A 116 3.55 1.89 12.94
N MET A 117 4.42 2.75 12.41
CA MET A 117 5.09 3.80 13.19
C MET A 117 4.08 4.80 13.78
N LEU A 118 3.13 5.26 12.97
CA LEU A 118 2.12 6.24 13.42
C LEU A 118 1.18 5.65 14.48
N ILE A 119 0.68 4.43 14.27
CA ILE A 119 -0.17 3.72 15.24
C ILE A 119 0.60 3.46 16.55
N SER A 120 1.87 3.08 16.45
CA SER A 120 2.74 2.88 17.62
C SER A 120 3.04 4.19 18.35
N ALA A 121 3.14 5.32 17.64
CA ALA A 121 3.32 6.62 18.25
C ALA A 121 2.03 7.08 18.98
N GLU A 122 0.86 6.91 18.37
CA GLU A 122 -0.42 7.23 19.01
C GLU A 122 -0.69 6.40 20.26
N SER A 123 -0.39 5.10 20.22
CA SER A 123 -0.52 4.22 21.38
C SER A 123 0.42 4.64 22.52
N LYS A 124 1.66 5.05 22.22
CA LYS A 124 2.59 5.63 23.22
C LYS A 124 2.03 6.92 23.83
N VAL A 125 1.51 7.84 23.02
CA VAL A 125 0.89 9.09 23.51
C VAL A 125 -0.30 8.77 24.43
N ARG A 126 -1.15 7.81 24.05
CA ARG A 126 -2.28 7.37 24.89
C ARG A 126 -1.82 6.70 26.18
N ILE A 127 -0.78 5.87 26.16
CA ILE A 127 -0.22 5.25 27.37
C ILE A 127 0.33 6.34 28.30
N THR A 128 1.09 7.31 27.79
CA THR A 128 1.62 8.41 28.61
C THR A 128 0.50 9.24 29.22
N LEU A 129 -0.55 9.57 28.47
CA LEU A 129 -1.72 10.29 29.00
C LEU A 129 -2.52 9.45 30.02
N THR A 130 -2.65 8.16 29.79
CA THR A 130 -3.34 7.25 30.72
C THR A 130 -2.53 7.07 32.01
N GLN A 131 -1.21 6.94 31.91
CA GLN A 131 -0.31 6.91 33.07
C GLN A 131 -0.30 8.24 33.84
N LEU A 132 -0.36 9.38 33.14
CA LEU A 132 -0.53 10.69 33.78
C LEU A 132 -1.89 10.81 34.50
N LYS A 133 -2.96 10.27 33.92
CA LYS A 133 -4.29 10.23 34.58
C LYS A 133 -4.30 9.29 35.79
N THR A 134 -3.72 8.08 35.70
CA THR A 134 -3.65 7.15 36.85
C THR A 134 -2.71 7.63 37.95
N CYS A 135 -1.65 8.38 37.61
CA CYS A 135 -0.81 9.07 38.60
C CYS A 135 -1.53 10.28 39.23
N SER A 136 -2.42 10.95 38.50
CA SER A 136 -3.25 12.05 39.02
C SER A 136 -4.39 11.57 39.93
N THR A 137 -4.89 10.34 39.80
CA THR A 137 -5.97 9.83 40.66
C THR A 137 -5.46 9.41 42.05
N ASN A 138 -4.14 9.22 42.23
CA ASN A 138 -3.53 8.86 43.52
C ASN A 138 -2.84 10.03 44.25
N ARG A 139 -2.92 11.25 43.72
CA ARG A 139 -2.54 12.45 44.47
C ARG A 139 -3.68 13.44 44.42
N GLY A 140 -4.38 13.56 45.54
CA GLY A 140 -5.22 14.71 45.79
C GLY A 140 -4.44 16.01 45.57
N LEU A 141 -5.16 17.01 45.06
CA LEU A 141 -4.78 18.42 44.90
C LEU A 141 -4.07 18.82 43.59
N ARG A 142 -4.85 19.58 42.79
CA ARG A 142 -4.52 20.80 42.04
C ARG A 142 -3.18 20.85 41.31
N THR A 143 -3.24 20.79 39.97
CA THR A 143 -2.60 21.81 39.10
C THR A 143 -3.10 21.70 37.65
N MET A 144 -3.51 22.83 37.07
CA MET A 144 -3.69 22.98 35.62
C MET A 144 -2.33 22.77 34.96
N VAL A 145 -2.28 21.88 33.96
CA VAL A 145 -1.19 21.87 32.97
C VAL A 145 -1.79 22.38 31.67
N LEU A 146 -1.56 23.65 31.37
CA LEU A 146 -1.66 24.17 30.00
C LEU A 146 -0.60 23.46 29.17
N ILE A 147 -1.02 22.70 28.16
CA ILE A 147 -0.13 22.19 27.12
C ILE A 147 -0.11 23.25 26.01
N PRO A 148 1.03 23.93 25.74
CA PRO A 148 1.12 24.80 24.60
C PRO A 148 1.20 23.96 23.32
N ILE A 149 0.31 24.27 22.37
CA ILE A 149 0.34 23.77 20.99
C ILE A 149 1.43 24.58 20.25
N PRO A 150 2.45 23.96 19.63
CA PRO A 150 3.30 24.68 18.70
C PRO A 150 2.52 24.87 17.38
N MET A 151 1.94 26.05 17.20
CA MET A 151 1.49 26.53 15.89
C MET A 151 2.68 27.13 15.15
N SER A 152 3.23 26.42 14.18
CA SER A 152 4.06 27.03 13.14
C SER A 152 3.17 27.36 11.93
N TYR A 153 2.55 28.54 11.94
CA TYR A 153 2.11 29.20 10.72
C TYR A 153 3.25 30.09 10.25
N SER A 154 3.87 29.75 9.11
CA SER A 154 4.67 30.69 8.33
C SER A 154 3.78 31.16 7.17
N THR A 155 3.12 32.29 7.37
CA THR A 155 2.61 33.14 6.29
C THR A 155 3.68 34.18 5.99
N GLY A 156 4.05 34.31 4.71
CA GLY A 156 5.12 35.18 4.23
C GLY A 156 4.85 36.68 4.38
N ASP A 157 5.92 37.48 4.29
CA ASP A 157 6.18 38.40 3.17
C ASP A 157 7.29 39.39 3.57
N LEU A 158 8.34 39.45 2.75
CA LEU A 158 9.08 40.64 2.30
C LEU A 158 10.09 40.25 1.22
#